data_AF-A0A8X7T6S5-F1
#
_entry.id   AF-A0A8X7T6S5-F1
#
_cell.length_a   1.000
_cell.length_b   1.000
_cell.length_c   1.000
_cell.angle_alpha   90.00
_cell.angle_beta   90.00
_cell.angle_gamma   90.00
#
_symmetry.space_group_name_H-M   'P 1'
#
loop_
_entity.id
_entity.type
_entity.pdbx_description
1 polymer ?
#
loop_
_entity_poly.entity_id
_entity_poly.type
_entity_poly.pdbx_seq_one_letter_code
_entity_poly.pdbx_strand_id
1 'polypeptide(L)'
;MGIFYLSFQRPPPLQVRPSEPVKVCVTITNDLRSETYTHPFEKTQPLRLRVAWVVLSVSGSVVRLDEEGEVGVDWRDGSCAFRVLEGLRAPSVRSVAVATMNDKDEKGKGKGTLHLGVYVGPSTSVRQIAKKSSPQDGHPLVWPLLPSSAPGAEEADEFIPVLSGPIQLLADSSHHGQQAGSKQNELLRTIRLPGSVATARNLIIQEETGYELDKHIWDASLHLLRLLTIPARIDSLPTSLRLLDRIASVAANEGRAFNVVELGAGTAVVSIGLARWLEQNPLPTNPTEVPARVTFYVTDLDPALPIMDANSRWNVLVTTEDAEQSSPSTGLGDSIPPPDDSAYASSAPLPSPLHPAQPRITLQPLVLDWTQPLPSSLPHEIDLIMVSDCTYNPTFYPALAQTILSLLTRSKASATCVLSKKHRHSDERGLWLILKGVGLDRRLVDGCEHQESDIGEEQGWGTWEIFPID
;
A
#
# COMPACT_ATOMS: atom_id res chain seq x y z
N MET A 1 -1.57 -15.48 15.07
CA MET A 1 -1.36 -15.37 13.60
C MET A 1 -0.35 -14.27 13.31
N GLY A 2 0.73 -14.55 12.58
CA GLY A 2 1.73 -13.54 12.19
C GLY A 2 1.64 -13.15 10.71
N ILE A 3 1.96 -11.90 10.40
CA ILE A 3 2.22 -11.45 9.02
C ILE A 3 3.74 -11.46 8.82
N PHE A 4 4.19 -12.10 7.74
CA PHE A 4 5.59 -12.19 7.38
C PHE A 4 5.84 -11.62 5.99
N TYR A 5 7.00 -11.01 5.82
CA TYR A 5 7.37 -10.26 4.63
C TYR A 5 8.45 -11.02 3.89
N LEU A 6 8.14 -11.45 2.67
CA LEU A 6 9.19 -11.95 1.76
C LEU A 6 10.04 -10.76 1.30
N SER A 7 11.35 -10.94 1.19
CA SER A 7 12.24 -9.86 0.75
C SER A 7 13.46 -10.40 0.02
N PHE A 8 14.22 -9.51 -0.61
CA PHE A 8 15.53 -9.80 -1.17
C PHE A 8 16.61 -9.27 -0.23
N GLN A 9 17.41 -10.17 0.34
CA GLN A 9 18.65 -9.76 1.01
C GLN A 9 19.72 -9.39 -0.02
N ARG A 10 19.70 -10.06 -1.18
CA ARG A 10 20.46 -9.67 -2.37
C ARG A 10 19.48 -9.56 -3.53
N PRO A 11 19.10 -8.33 -3.89
CA PRO A 11 18.17 -8.08 -5.00
C PRO A 11 18.82 -8.44 -6.34
N PRO A 12 18.00 -8.66 -7.38
CA PRO A 12 18.51 -8.88 -8.72
C PRO A 12 19.21 -7.63 -9.29
N PRO A 13 20.01 -7.78 -10.35
CA PRO A 13 20.63 -6.64 -11.02
C PRO A 13 19.57 -5.75 -11.69
N LEU A 14 19.86 -4.45 -11.79
CA LEU A 14 19.01 -3.46 -12.49
C LEU A 14 18.87 -3.75 -13.98
N GLN A 15 19.83 -4.47 -14.55
CA GLN A 15 19.91 -4.76 -15.97
C GLN A 15 20.26 -6.22 -16.18
N VAL A 16 19.62 -6.84 -17.16
CA VAL A 16 19.91 -8.21 -17.60
C VAL A 16 19.88 -8.30 -19.11
N ARG A 17 20.64 -9.23 -19.69
CA ARG A 17 20.51 -9.66 -21.09
C ARG A 17 19.67 -10.94 -21.18
N PRO A 18 19.01 -11.21 -22.32
CA PRO A 18 18.31 -12.46 -22.52
C PRO A 18 19.18 -13.68 -22.18
N SER A 19 18.60 -14.65 -21.46
CA SER A 19 19.26 -15.88 -20.99
C SER A 19 20.42 -15.71 -19.99
N GLU A 20 20.74 -14.48 -19.59
CA GLU A 20 21.76 -14.19 -18.59
C GLU A 20 21.41 -14.88 -17.26
N PRO A 21 22.35 -15.63 -16.64
CA PRO A 21 22.09 -16.25 -15.35
C PRO A 21 21.95 -15.20 -14.26
N VAL A 22 20.85 -15.28 -13.51
CA VAL A 22 20.57 -14.38 -12.38
C VAL A 22 20.64 -15.17 -11.08
N LYS A 23 21.26 -14.57 -10.07
CA LYS A 23 21.37 -15.11 -8.72
C LYS A 23 20.76 -14.12 -7.74
N VAL A 24 19.88 -14.61 -6.88
CA VAL A 24 19.21 -13.79 -5.85
C VAL A 24 19.32 -14.44 -4.49
N CYS A 25 19.15 -13.63 -3.45
CA CYS A 25 19.10 -14.09 -2.07
C CYS A 25 17.80 -13.59 -1.43
N VAL A 26 16.96 -14.52 -0.97
CA VAL A 26 15.63 -14.21 -0.41
C VAL A 26 15.61 -14.45 1.10
N THR A 27 14.75 -13.72 1.80
CA THR A 27 14.53 -13.85 3.25
C THR A 27 13.05 -13.73 3.57
N ILE A 28 12.68 -14.18 4.78
CA ILE A 28 11.33 -14.07 5.34
C ILE A 28 11.50 -13.45 6.73
N THR A 29 10.93 -12.27 6.94
CA THR A 29 11.08 -11.52 8.20
C THR A 29 9.74 -11.02 8.75
N ASN A 30 9.74 -10.62 10.01
CA ASN A 30 8.67 -9.81 10.60
C ASN A 30 8.64 -8.37 10.02
N ASP A 31 7.68 -7.57 10.49
CA ASP A 31 7.52 -6.14 10.19
C ASP A 31 8.78 -5.30 10.47
N LEU A 32 9.48 -5.56 11.58
CA LEU A 32 10.77 -4.91 11.92
C LEU A 32 11.94 -5.29 11.00
N ARG A 33 11.77 -6.28 10.13
CA ARG A 33 12.83 -6.86 9.29
C ARG A 33 14.01 -7.43 10.12
N SER A 34 13.80 -7.70 11.40
CA SER A 34 14.86 -8.09 12.35
C SER A 34 14.83 -9.59 12.67
N GLU A 35 13.65 -10.18 12.77
CA GLU A 35 13.47 -11.59 13.14
C GLU A 35 13.17 -12.43 11.90
N THR A 36 13.87 -13.55 11.78
CA THR A 36 13.69 -14.51 10.69
C THR A 36 12.53 -15.44 11.00
N TYR A 37 11.68 -15.69 10.01
CA TYR A 37 10.60 -16.68 10.15
C TYR A 37 11.14 -18.08 10.44
N THR A 38 10.65 -18.67 11.53
CA THR A 38 10.92 -20.07 11.89
C THR A 38 9.69 -20.89 11.61
N HIS A 39 9.80 -21.82 10.65
CA HIS A 39 8.70 -22.71 10.32
C HIS A 39 8.39 -23.65 11.51
N PRO A 40 7.12 -23.80 11.93
CA PRO A 40 6.77 -24.61 13.09
C PRO A 40 7.27 -26.06 12.98
N PHE A 41 7.88 -26.57 14.05
CA PHE A 41 8.43 -27.94 14.10
C PHE A 41 7.36 -29.03 13.90
N GLU A 42 6.12 -28.76 14.31
CA GLU A 42 4.98 -29.67 14.18
C GLU A 42 4.54 -29.87 12.71
N LYS A 43 4.85 -28.90 11.83
CA LYS A 43 4.53 -28.97 10.41
C LYS A 43 5.63 -29.74 9.67
N THR A 44 5.31 -30.96 9.23
CA THR A 44 6.26 -31.89 8.58
C THR A 44 6.67 -31.49 7.16
N GLN A 45 5.83 -30.72 6.44
CA GLN A 45 6.14 -30.23 5.11
C GLN A 45 6.83 -28.85 5.18
N PRO A 46 7.91 -28.62 4.44
CA PRO A 46 8.55 -27.31 4.39
C PRO A 46 7.65 -26.27 3.73
N LEU A 47 7.81 -25.01 4.13
CA LEU A 47 7.32 -23.88 3.35
C LEU A 47 8.16 -23.76 2.07
N ARG A 48 7.53 -23.70 0.90
CA ARG A 48 8.26 -23.62 -0.37
C ARG A 48 8.19 -22.22 -0.96
N LEU A 49 9.31 -21.52 -0.97
CA LEU A 49 9.44 -20.26 -1.70
C LEU A 49 9.63 -20.53 -3.19
N ARG A 50 9.03 -19.70 -4.03
CA ARG A 50 9.16 -19.70 -5.48
C ARG A 50 9.61 -18.34 -5.95
N VAL A 51 10.49 -18.33 -6.95
CA VAL A 51 10.96 -17.13 -7.64
C VAL A 51 10.64 -17.26 -9.11
N ALA A 52 9.93 -16.27 -9.65
CA ALA A 52 9.49 -16.26 -11.04
C ALA A 52 9.64 -14.88 -11.67
N TRP A 53 9.86 -14.84 -12.98
CA TRP A 53 9.83 -13.59 -13.74
C TRP A 53 8.39 -13.12 -13.93
N VAL A 54 8.18 -11.83 -13.74
CA VAL A 54 6.86 -11.22 -13.92
C VAL A 54 6.96 -9.88 -14.64
N VAL A 55 5.89 -9.54 -15.33
CA VAL A 55 5.65 -8.19 -15.83
C VAL A 55 4.57 -7.56 -14.96
N LEU A 56 4.87 -6.39 -14.40
CA LEU A 56 3.86 -5.51 -13.81
C LEU A 56 3.36 -4.58 -14.91
N SER A 57 2.07 -4.69 -15.22
CA SER A 57 1.45 -3.93 -16.28
C SER A 57 1.10 -2.51 -15.82
N VAL A 58 0.86 -1.59 -16.77
CA VAL A 58 0.48 -0.21 -16.43
C VAL A 58 -0.86 -0.15 -15.72
N SER A 59 -1.78 -1.08 -15.96
CA SER A 59 -3.03 -1.21 -15.20
C SER A 59 -2.85 -1.75 -13.77
N GLY A 60 -1.63 -2.12 -13.36
CA GLY A 60 -1.33 -2.69 -12.05
C GLY A 60 -1.59 -4.21 -11.96
N SER A 61 -1.73 -4.88 -13.10
CA SER A 61 -1.86 -6.34 -13.16
C SER A 61 -0.49 -7.01 -13.15
N VAL A 62 -0.37 -8.12 -12.43
CA VAL A 62 0.87 -8.92 -12.40
C VAL A 62 0.69 -10.09 -13.36
N VAL A 63 1.61 -10.23 -14.31
CA VAL A 63 1.60 -11.29 -15.33
C VAL A 63 2.88 -12.11 -15.20
N ARG A 64 2.75 -13.40 -14.85
CA ARG A 64 3.89 -14.32 -14.75
C ARG A 64 4.36 -14.80 -16.13
N LEU A 65 5.68 -14.87 -16.32
CA LEU A 65 6.30 -15.41 -17.55
C LEU A 65 6.48 -16.93 -17.40
N ASP A 66 5.39 -17.69 -17.57
CA ASP A 66 5.39 -19.15 -17.34
C ASP A 66 6.40 -19.93 -18.21
N GLU A 67 6.66 -19.48 -19.44
CA GLU A 67 7.61 -20.11 -20.37
C GLU A 67 9.07 -20.07 -19.86
N GLU A 68 9.39 -19.11 -18.98
CA GLU A 68 10.73 -18.90 -18.42
C GLU A 68 10.98 -19.79 -17.18
N GLY A 69 9.93 -20.47 -16.71
CA GLY A 69 9.98 -21.32 -15.53
C GLY A 69 10.09 -20.56 -14.21
N GLU A 70 10.24 -21.33 -13.12
CA GLU A 70 10.45 -20.80 -11.78
C GLU A 70 11.50 -21.64 -11.04
N VAL A 71 12.19 -21.02 -10.09
CA VAL A 71 13.11 -21.71 -9.17
C VAL A 71 12.49 -21.71 -7.78
N GLY A 72 12.62 -22.82 -7.06
CA GLY A 72 12.08 -22.94 -5.71
C GLY A 72 13.13 -23.34 -4.68
N VAL A 73 12.88 -22.98 -3.42
CA VAL A 73 13.67 -23.40 -2.28
C VAL A 73 12.76 -23.75 -1.11
N ASP A 74 13.09 -24.84 -0.40
CA ASP A 74 12.40 -25.25 0.82
C ASP A 74 12.92 -24.43 2.02
N TRP A 75 12.00 -24.00 2.88
CA TRP A 75 12.23 -23.28 4.12
C TRP A 75 11.71 -24.13 5.28
N ARG A 76 12.64 -24.66 6.09
CA ARG A 76 12.35 -25.67 7.13
C ARG A 76 12.53 -25.16 8.55
N ASP A 77 13.47 -24.26 8.75
CA ASP A 77 13.80 -23.70 10.05
C ASP A 77 14.40 -22.31 9.88
N GLY A 78 14.36 -21.52 10.96
CA GLY A 78 15.00 -20.20 11.03
C GLY A 78 16.52 -20.27 11.22
N SER A 79 17.14 -21.45 11.11
CA SER A 79 18.59 -21.62 11.32
C SER A 79 19.44 -20.86 10.29
N CYS A 80 18.82 -20.47 9.18
CA CYS A 80 19.47 -19.67 8.17
C CYS A 80 18.55 -18.51 7.76
N ALA A 81 19.03 -17.29 7.99
CA ALA A 81 18.30 -16.03 7.81
C ALA A 81 17.91 -15.74 6.35
N PHE A 82 18.48 -16.48 5.40
CA PHE A 82 18.26 -16.27 3.97
C PHE A 82 18.42 -17.57 3.17
N ARG A 83 17.97 -17.56 1.92
CA ARG A 83 18.24 -18.65 0.96
C ARG A 83 18.72 -18.08 -0.35
N VAL A 84 19.77 -18.69 -0.89
CA VAL A 84 20.32 -18.35 -2.19
C VAL A 84 19.63 -19.19 -3.25
N LEU A 85 19.11 -18.54 -4.29
CA LEU A 85 18.55 -19.22 -5.46
C LEU A 85 19.43 -18.95 -6.68
N GLU A 86 19.79 -20.04 -7.35
CA GLU A 86 20.56 -20.06 -8.60
C GLU A 86 19.76 -20.80 -9.68
N GLY A 87 20.16 -20.66 -10.94
CA GLY A 87 19.49 -21.32 -12.07
C GLY A 87 18.35 -20.53 -12.70
N LEU A 88 18.08 -19.30 -12.21
CA LEU A 88 17.23 -18.34 -12.92
C LEU A 88 17.96 -17.82 -14.16
N ARG A 89 17.27 -17.73 -15.28
CA ARG A 89 17.76 -17.08 -16.50
C ARG A 89 16.84 -15.94 -16.88
N ALA A 90 17.42 -14.82 -17.28
CA ALA A 90 16.67 -13.66 -17.72
C ALA A 90 15.82 -13.97 -18.98
N PRO A 91 14.61 -13.38 -19.07
CA PRO A 91 13.64 -13.74 -20.08
C PRO A 91 14.04 -13.26 -21.47
N SER A 92 13.43 -13.84 -22.50
CA SER A 92 13.57 -13.32 -23.87
C SER A 92 12.80 -12.00 -24.07
N VAL A 93 13.23 -11.17 -25.01
CA VAL A 93 12.48 -9.95 -25.41
C VAL A 93 11.07 -10.31 -25.89
N ARG A 94 10.92 -11.46 -26.53
CA ARG A 94 9.64 -11.96 -27.03
C ARG A 94 8.66 -12.29 -25.91
N SER A 95 9.10 -13.01 -24.87
CA SER A 95 8.20 -13.40 -23.76
C SER A 95 7.72 -12.18 -22.98
N VAL A 96 8.61 -11.22 -22.74
CA VAL A 96 8.25 -9.91 -22.14
C VAL A 96 7.24 -9.17 -23.03
N ALA A 97 7.50 -9.09 -24.34
CA ALA A 97 6.60 -8.43 -25.28
C ALA A 97 5.21 -9.07 -25.27
N VAL A 98 5.12 -10.40 -25.33
CA VAL A 98 3.85 -11.16 -25.27
C VAL A 98 3.08 -10.85 -23.99
N ALA A 99 3.74 -10.84 -22.83
CA ALA A 99 3.10 -10.53 -21.56
C ALA A 99 2.53 -9.11 -21.49
N THR A 100 3.10 -8.16 -22.25
CA THR A 100 2.59 -6.78 -22.35
C THR A 100 1.54 -6.57 -23.46
N MET A 101 1.22 -7.57 -24.30
CA MET A 101 0.36 -7.37 -25.48
C MET A 101 -1.09 -7.01 -25.15
N ASN A 102 -1.60 -7.39 -23.98
CA ASN A 102 -2.97 -7.14 -23.56
C ASN A 102 -3.16 -5.77 -22.88
N ASP A 103 -2.08 -5.05 -22.56
CA ASP A 103 -2.08 -3.76 -21.89
C ASP A 103 -1.33 -2.74 -22.78
N LYS A 104 -1.98 -2.38 -23.89
CA LYS A 104 -1.43 -1.45 -24.90
C LYS A 104 -1.75 -0.01 -24.50
N ASP A 105 -0.78 0.88 -24.68
CA ASP A 105 -1.03 2.33 -24.59
C ASP A 105 -1.87 2.85 -25.77
N GLU A 106 -2.26 4.13 -25.72
CA GLU A 106 -2.99 4.83 -26.81
C GLU A 106 -2.26 4.77 -28.17
N LYS A 107 -0.97 4.42 -28.18
CA LYS A 107 -0.12 4.26 -29.37
C LYS A 107 0.10 2.79 -29.76
N GLY A 108 -0.57 1.84 -29.10
CA GLY A 108 -0.53 0.42 -29.42
C GLY A 108 0.70 -0.35 -28.95
N LYS A 109 1.61 0.26 -28.15
CA LYS A 109 2.78 -0.42 -27.57
C LYS A 109 2.42 -1.07 -26.24
N GLY A 110 2.77 -2.34 -26.07
CA GLY A 110 2.65 -3.03 -24.78
C GLY A 110 3.54 -2.33 -23.76
N LYS A 111 2.96 -1.96 -22.61
CA LYS A 111 3.64 -1.16 -21.58
C LYS A 111 3.59 -1.90 -20.24
N GLY A 112 4.75 -2.11 -19.64
CA GLY A 112 4.93 -2.79 -18.36
C GLY A 112 6.40 -2.83 -17.96
N THR A 113 6.65 -3.15 -16.70
CA THR A 113 8.00 -3.24 -16.13
C THR A 113 8.30 -4.70 -15.79
N LEU A 114 9.54 -5.15 -16.07
CA LEU A 114 9.99 -6.50 -15.77
C LEU A 114 10.49 -6.56 -14.32
N HIS A 115 10.13 -7.62 -13.59
CA HIS A 115 10.54 -7.85 -12.21
C HIS A 115 10.83 -9.32 -11.95
N LEU A 116 11.50 -9.60 -10.84
CA LEU A 116 11.49 -10.92 -10.21
C LEU A 116 10.54 -10.89 -9.01
N GLY A 117 9.61 -11.84 -8.98
CA GLY A 117 8.66 -12.01 -7.88
C GLY A 117 9.04 -13.19 -6.99
N VAL A 118 8.90 -13.02 -5.67
CA VAL A 118 9.01 -14.09 -4.67
C VAL A 118 7.68 -14.29 -3.99
N TYR A 119 7.23 -15.54 -3.91
CA TYR A 119 5.98 -15.93 -3.26
C TYR A 119 6.08 -17.30 -2.60
N VAL A 120 5.12 -17.62 -1.72
CA VAL A 120 4.97 -18.97 -1.17
C VAL A 120 4.18 -19.82 -2.17
N GLY A 121 4.80 -20.86 -2.71
CA GLY A 121 4.15 -21.81 -3.60
C GLY A 121 3.49 -22.98 -2.85
N PRO A 122 2.66 -23.78 -3.53
CA PRO A 122 2.02 -24.94 -2.93
C PRO A 122 3.08 -25.97 -2.45
N SER A 123 2.81 -26.60 -1.31
CA SER A 123 3.72 -27.55 -0.65
C SER A 123 3.88 -28.88 -1.41
N THR A 124 2.92 -29.23 -2.28
CA THR A 124 2.95 -30.46 -3.08
C THR A 124 3.51 -30.23 -4.49
N SER A 125 4.38 -31.14 -4.94
CA SER A 125 4.87 -31.17 -6.33
C SER A 125 3.68 -31.35 -7.28
N VAL A 126 3.45 -30.35 -8.12
CA VAL A 126 2.33 -30.27 -9.07
C VAL A 126 2.41 -31.43 -10.08
N ARG A 127 1.74 -32.55 -9.76
CA ARG A 127 1.29 -33.53 -10.75
C ARG A 127 -0.17 -33.98 -10.58
N GLN A 128 -0.91 -33.47 -9.59
CA GLN A 128 -2.29 -33.94 -9.36
C GLN A 128 -3.39 -32.90 -9.16
N ILE A 129 -3.14 -31.61 -9.32
CA ILE A 129 -4.21 -30.58 -9.28
C ILE A 129 -4.22 -29.77 -10.57
N ALA A 130 -4.32 -30.46 -11.70
CA ALA A 130 -4.76 -29.86 -12.96
C ALA A 130 -6.22 -30.26 -13.17
N LYS A 131 -7.13 -29.53 -12.50
CA LYS A 131 -8.58 -29.37 -12.76
C LYS A 131 -9.25 -28.96 -11.45
N LYS A 132 -9.77 -27.72 -11.40
CA LYS A 132 -10.42 -27.02 -10.27
C LYS A 132 -9.51 -26.10 -9.46
N SER A 133 -8.90 -25.10 -10.10
CA SER A 133 -8.75 -23.80 -9.42
C SER A 133 -9.96 -22.96 -9.79
N SER A 134 -10.69 -22.48 -8.78
CA SER A 134 -11.82 -21.57 -8.96
C SER A 134 -11.27 -20.21 -9.41
N PRO A 135 -12.04 -19.35 -10.10
CA PRO A 135 -11.67 -17.94 -10.34
C PRO A 135 -11.38 -17.13 -9.05
N GLN A 136 -11.63 -17.72 -7.88
CA GLN A 136 -11.31 -17.17 -6.55
C GLN A 136 -9.85 -17.38 -6.10
N ASP A 137 -9.08 -18.24 -6.78
CA ASP A 137 -7.66 -18.40 -6.46
C ASP A 137 -6.87 -17.24 -7.08
N GLY A 138 -6.64 -16.20 -6.28
CA GLY A 138 -5.90 -15.00 -6.69
C GLY A 138 -4.47 -15.28 -7.18
N HIS A 139 -3.89 -14.35 -7.92
CA HIS A 139 -2.50 -14.46 -8.40
C HIS A 139 -1.54 -14.54 -7.19
N PRO A 140 -0.59 -15.47 -7.12
CA PRO A 140 0.19 -15.74 -5.89
C PRO A 140 1.16 -14.62 -5.49
N LEU A 141 1.47 -13.71 -6.43
CA LEU A 141 2.25 -12.49 -6.17
C LEU A 141 1.36 -11.27 -5.85
N VAL A 142 0.05 -11.48 -5.71
CA VAL A 142 -0.92 -10.46 -5.29
C VAL A 142 -1.49 -10.90 -3.94
N TRP A 143 -1.17 -10.15 -2.90
CA TRP A 143 -1.64 -10.46 -1.56
C TRP A 143 -3.07 -9.95 -1.34
N PRO A 144 -4.03 -10.81 -0.97
CA PRO A 144 -5.36 -10.34 -0.62
C PRO A 144 -5.33 -9.66 0.75
N LEU A 145 -5.74 -8.38 0.81
CA LEU A 145 -5.84 -7.68 2.10
C LEU A 145 -6.90 -8.34 3.01
N LEU A 146 -7.98 -8.85 2.41
CA LEU A 146 -8.99 -9.66 3.09
C LEU A 146 -8.41 -11.06 3.35
N PRO A 147 -8.27 -11.50 4.60
CA PRO A 147 -7.75 -12.84 4.90
C PRO A 147 -8.63 -13.92 4.26
N SER A 148 -8.01 -14.94 3.69
CA SER A 148 -8.71 -16.15 3.23
C SER A 148 -8.95 -17.07 4.42
N SER A 149 -9.98 -16.81 5.21
CA SER A 149 -10.40 -17.75 6.26
C SER A 149 -11.81 -18.27 5.94
N ALA A 150 -11.89 -19.51 5.47
CA ALA A 150 -13.13 -20.27 5.53
C ALA A 150 -13.49 -20.48 7.02
N PRO A 151 -14.78 -20.45 7.40
CA PRO A 151 -15.19 -20.71 8.77
C PRO A 151 -14.65 -22.06 9.26
N GLY A 152 -13.82 -22.07 10.30
CA GLY A 152 -13.24 -23.28 10.91
C GLY A 152 -11.88 -23.75 10.39
N ALA A 153 -11.22 -22.99 9.50
CA ALA A 153 -9.82 -23.24 9.16
C ALA A 153 -8.89 -22.77 10.30
N GLU A 154 -7.84 -23.54 10.61
CA GLU A 154 -6.79 -23.13 11.56
C GLU A 154 -6.16 -21.80 11.09
N GLU A 155 -5.94 -20.87 12.02
CA GLU A 155 -5.27 -19.59 11.74
C GLU A 155 -3.84 -19.85 11.23
N ALA A 156 -3.62 -19.59 9.95
CA ALA A 156 -2.32 -19.76 9.30
C ALA A 156 -1.57 -18.43 9.21
N ASP A 157 -0.24 -18.49 9.31
CA ASP A 157 0.62 -17.34 9.04
C ASP A 157 0.40 -16.80 7.62
N GLU A 158 0.41 -15.49 7.48
CA GLU A 158 0.27 -14.80 6.21
C GLU A 158 1.65 -14.40 5.67
N PHE A 159 1.88 -14.61 4.37
CA PHE A 159 3.14 -14.25 3.72
C PHE A 159 2.89 -13.23 2.62
N ILE A 160 3.42 -12.02 2.79
CA ILE A 160 3.32 -10.95 1.81
C ILE A 160 4.39 -11.19 0.73
N PRO A 161 4.00 -11.43 -0.54
CA PRO A 161 4.91 -11.58 -1.66
C PRO A 161 5.66 -10.28 -1.94
N VAL A 162 6.74 -10.39 -2.70
CA VAL A 162 7.55 -9.24 -3.09
C VAL A 162 7.90 -9.31 -4.56
N LEU A 163 7.87 -8.17 -5.23
CA LEU A 163 8.54 -7.97 -6.50
C LEU A 163 9.82 -7.17 -6.26
N SER A 164 10.84 -7.45 -7.05
CA SER A 164 12.01 -6.59 -7.12
C SER A 164 11.63 -5.20 -7.68
N GLY A 165 12.51 -4.21 -7.56
CA GLY A 165 12.46 -3.02 -8.42
C GLY A 165 12.47 -3.36 -9.92
N PRO A 166 12.16 -2.39 -10.81
CA PRO A 166 12.14 -2.59 -12.25
C PRO A 166 13.50 -3.02 -12.80
N ILE A 167 13.50 -4.09 -13.59
CA ILE A 167 14.69 -4.65 -14.25
C ILE A 167 14.62 -4.28 -15.74
N GLN A 168 15.69 -3.67 -16.25
CA GLN A 168 15.81 -3.34 -17.66
C GLN A 168 16.40 -4.52 -18.45
N LEU A 169 15.65 -5.03 -19.42
CA LEU A 169 16.13 -6.03 -20.37
C LEU A 169 16.91 -5.33 -21.49
N LEU A 170 18.22 -5.56 -21.56
CA LEU A 170 19.11 -5.00 -22.57
C LEU A 170 19.02 -5.76 -23.90
N ALA A 171 19.15 -5.05 -25.02
CA ALA A 171 19.31 -5.68 -26.32
C ALA A 171 20.72 -6.29 -26.47
N ASP A 172 20.81 -7.40 -27.20
CA ASP A 172 22.03 -8.20 -27.41
C ASP A 172 23.22 -7.41 -27.99
N SER A 173 22.97 -6.26 -28.62
CA SER A 173 23.98 -5.46 -29.33
C SER A 173 24.59 -4.31 -28.53
N SER A 174 24.28 -4.17 -27.24
CA SER A 174 24.84 -3.09 -26.40
C SER A 174 26.27 -3.39 -25.93
N HIS A 175 27.24 -2.57 -26.37
CA HIS A 175 28.66 -2.66 -26.02
C HIS A 175 28.91 -2.69 -24.49
N HIS A 176 29.91 -3.45 -24.05
CA HIS A 176 30.42 -3.50 -22.68
C HIS A 176 30.90 -2.13 -22.19
N GLY A 177 29.98 -1.35 -21.62
CA GLY A 177 30.31 -0.31 -20.65
C GLY A 177 30.14 -0.89 -19.25
N GLN A 178 31.24 -1.14 -18.55
CA GLN A 178 31.22 -1.34 -17.10
C GLN A 178 30.73 -0.05 -16.45
N GLN A 179 29.42 0.08 -16.26
CA GLN A 179 28.92 0.73 -15.05
C GLN A 179 28.57 -0.41 -14.11
N ALA A 180 29.34 -0.56 -13.04
CA ALA A 180 28.88 -1.27 -11.86
C ALA A 180 27.59 -0.56 -11.42
N GLY A 181 26.45 -1.06 -11.90
CA GLY A 181 25.16 -0.42 -11.72
C GLY A 181 24.89 -0.24 -10.24
N SER A 182 24.27 0.88 -9.88
CA SER A 182 23.78 1.15 -8.53
C SER A 182 23.08 -0.09 -7.97
N LYS A 183 23.24 -0.33 -6.66
CA LYS A 183 22.50 -1.41 -6.00
C LYS A 183 21.01 -1.13 -6.14
N GLN A 184 20.24 -2.10 -6.61
CA GLN A 184 18.79 -2.01 -6.64
C GLN A 184 18.29 -2.15 -5.21
N ASN A 185 17.70 -1.11 -4.62
CA ASN A 185 17.18 -1.17 -3.25
C ASN A 185 15.65 -1.21 -3.22
N GLU A 186 14.98 -1.06 -4.35
CA GLU A 186 13.53 -1.00 -4.44
C GLU A 186 12.89 -2.40 -4.36
N LEU A 187 11.78 -2.48 -3.65
CA LEU A 187 10.89 -3.63 -3.55
C LEU A 187 9.45 -3.16 -3.78
N LEU A 188 8.63 -3.95 -4.44
CA LEU A 188 7.20 -3.64 -4.62
C LEU A 188 6.33 -4.72 -3.97
N ARG A 189 5.28 -4.29 -3.28
CA ARG A 189 4.18 -5.12 -2.80
C ARG A 189 2.97 -4.90 -3.67
N THR A 190 2.30 -5.98 -4.04
CA THR A 190 1.04 -5.92 -4.76
C THR A 190 -0.07 -6.43 -3.86
N ILE A 191 -1.04 -5.57 -3.56
CA ILE A 191 -2.11 -5.83 -2.60
C ILE A 191 -3.47 -5.69 -3.30
N ARG A 192 -4.35 -6.68 -3.11
CA ARG A 192 -5.75 -6.64 -3.56
C ARG A 192 -6.62 -6.09 -2.45
N LEU A 193 -7.32 -4.98 -2.73
CA LEU A 193 -8.23 -4.36 -1.77
C LEU A 193 -9.55 -5.15 -1.63
N PRO A 194 -10.25 -5.05 -0.49
CA PRO A 194 -11.55 -5.69 -0.31
C PRO A 194 -12.61 -5.08 -1.24
N GLY A 195 -13.53 -5.90 -1.73
CA GLY A 195 -14.61 -5.45 -2.62
C GLY A 195 -14.18 -5.11 -4.05
N SER A 196 -12.87 -5.18 -4.35
CA SER A 196 -12.34 -5.00 -5.70
C SER A 196 -12.96 -6.00 -6.68
N VAL A 197 -13.60 -5.51 -7.74
CA VAL A 197 -13.96 -6.33 -8.90
C VAL A 197 -12.68 -6.91 -9.54
N ALA A 198 -12.79 -8.01 -10.27
CA ALA A 198 -11.63 -8.69 -10.87
C ALA A 198 -10.77 -7.76 -11.75
N THR A 199 -11.40 -6.77 -12.38
CA THR A 199 -10.77 -5.74 -13.23
C THR A 199 -10.19 -4.55 -12.47
N ALA A 200 -10.40 -4.45 -11.16
CA ALA A 200 -9.87 -3.36 -10.36
C ALA A 200 -8.34 -3.47 -10.25
N ARG A 201 -7.68 -2.30 -10.35
CA ARG A 201 -6.24 -2.14 -10.18
C ARG A 201 -5.81 -2.60 -8.79
N ASN A 202 -4.72 -3.37 -8.71
CA ASN A 202 -4.06 -3.66 -7.44
C ASN A 202 -3.41 -2.41 -6.86
N LEU A 203 -3.38 -2.33 -5.53
CA LEU A 203 -2.52 -1.40 -4.82
C LEU A 203 -1.06 -1.85 -5.00
N ILE A 204 -0.18 -0.94 -5.44
CA ILE A 204 1.25 -1.18 -5.59
C ILE A 204 2.00 -0.27 -4.61
N ILE A 205 2.68 -0.84 -3.63
CA ILE A 205 3.45 -0.07 -2.64
C ILE A 205 4.92 -0.44 -2.75
N GLN A 206 5.74 0.55 -2.99
CA GLN A 206 7.19 0.50 -2.92
C GLN A 206 7.66 0.57 -1.46
N GLU A 207 8.61 -0.30 -1.16
CA GLU A 207 9.47 -0.26 0.02
C GLU A 207 10.93 -0.14 -0.45
N GLU A 208 11.83 0.22 0.47
CA GLU A 208 13.27 0.17 0.21
C GLU A 208 13.95 -0.85 1.14
N THR A 209 14.86 -1.65 0.59
CA THR A 209 15.75 -2.48 1.41
C THR A 209 16.67 -1.58 2.22
N GLY A 210 16.87 -1.90 3.50
CA GLY A 210 17.72 -1.12 4.39
C GLY A 210 17.18 -1.12 5.81
N TYR A 211 17.76 -0.24 6.63
CA TYR A 211 17.40 -0.10 8.04
C TYR A 211 16.51 1.13 8.32
N GLU A 212 16.20 1.91 7.28
CA GLU A 212 15.33 3.08 7.38
C GLU A 212 13.88 2.62 7.56
N LEU A 213 13.36 2.87 8.76
CA LEU A 213 12.08 2.33 9.24
C LEU A 213 10.86 2.94 8.54
N ASP A 214 10.97 4.19 8.10
CA ASP A 214 9.97 4.95 7.34
C ASP A 214 9.80 4.43 5.90
N LYS A 215 10.68 3.53 5.45
CA LYS A 215 10.65 2.94 4.10
C LYS A 215 9.97 1.56 4.04
N HIS A 216 9.45 1.07 5.17
CA HIS A 216 8.80 -0.23 5.28
C HIS A 216 7.29 -0.11 5.55
N ILE A 217 6.55 -1.13 5.13
CA ILE A 217 5.17 -1.37 5.55
C ILE A 217 5.18 -2.11 6.89
N TRP A 218 4.30 -1.65 7.78
CA TRP A 218 4.12 -2.16 9.13
C TRP A 218 2.82 -2.95 9.30
N ASP A 219 2.82 -3.93 10.19
CA ASP A 219 1.64 -4.75 10.53
C ASP A 219 0.47 -3.85 10.99
N ALA A 220 0.76 -2.84 11.82
CA ALA A 220 -0.25 -1.93 12.34
C ALA A 220 -0.93 -1.10 11.24
N SER A 221 -0.20 -0.73 10.18
CA SER A 221 -0.75 -0.03 9.01
C SER A 221 -1.67 -0.93 8.20
N LEU A 222 -1.28 -2.20 7.97
CA LEU A 222 -2.13 -3.18 7.29
C LEU A 222 -3.38 -3.50 8.10
N HIS A 223 -3.24 -3.60 9.42
CA HIS A 223 -4.36 -3.81 10.32
C HIS A 223 -5.33 -2.62 10.31
N LEU A 224 -4.83 -1.39 10.40
CA LEU A 224 -5.67 -0.19 10.28
C LEU A 224 -6.40 -0.14 8.94
N LEU A 225 -5.69 -0.45 7.84
CA LEU A 225 -6.30 -0.49 6.52
C LEU A 225 -7.39 -1.59 6.42
N ARG A 226 -7.16 -2.78 6.99
CA ARG A 226 -8.17 -3.85 7.09
C ARG A 226 -9.41 -3.38 7.85
N LEU A 227 -9.22 -2.75 9.00
CA LEU A 227 -10.30 -2.25 9.84
C LEU A 227 -11.20 -1.24 9.09
N LEU A 228 -10.59 -0.36 8.31
CA LEU A 228 -11.27 0.72 7.60
C LEU A 228 -11.82 0.35 6.20
N THR A 229 -11.48 -0.83 5.66
CA THR A 229 -11.86 -1.22 4.28
C THR A 229 -12.63 -2.53 4.15
N ILE A 230 -12.61 -3.40 5.18
CA ILE A 230 -13.36 -4.66 5.15
C ILE A 230 -14.80 -4.42 5.62
N PRO A 231 -15.84 -4.66 4.80
CA PRO A 231 -17.23 -4.35 5.15
C PRO A 231 -17.68 -4.91 6.51
N ALA A 232 -17.39 -6.19 6.78
CA ALA A 232 -17.75 -6.84 8.04
C ALA A 232 -17.09 -6.19 9.28
N ARG A 233 -15.95 -5.51 9.10
CA ARG A 233 -15.28 -4.75 10.16
C ARG A 233 -15.86 -3.34 10.29
N ILE A 234 -16.12 -2.68 9.17
CA ILE A 234 -16.70 -1.33 9.12
C ILE A 234 -18.03 -1.26 9.88
N ASP A 235 -18.90 -2.26 9.74
CA ASP A 235 -20.20 -2.28 10.41
C ASP A 235 -20.08 -2.29 11.96
N SER A 236 -18.99 -2.84 12.48
CA SER A 236 -18.69 -2.90 13.91
C SER A 236 -18.01 -1.64 14.45
N LEU A 237 -17.56 -0.74 13.57
CA LEU A 237 -16.85 0.48 13.98
C LEU A 237 -17.78 1.50 14.64
N PRO A 238 -17.25 2.30 15.59
CA PRO A 238 -17.88 3.54 16.04
C PRO A 238 -18.17 4.47 14.86
N THR A 239 -19.26 5.23 14.93
CA THR A 239 -19.67 6.16 13.85
C THR A 239 -18.56 7.18 13.51
N SER A 240 -17.73 7.57 14.48
CA SER A 240 -16.57 8.44 14.29
C SER A 240 -15.50 7.86 13.35
N LEU A 241 -15.49 6.55 13.11
CA LEU A 241 -14.56 5.86 12.22
C LEU A 241 -15.21 5.27 10.96
N ARG A 242 -16.52 5.44 10.78
CA ARG A 242 -17.24 5.02 9.56
C ARG A 242 -17.00 6.02 8.43
N LEU A 243 -15.91 5.84 7.70
CA LEU A 243 -15.38 6.80 6.74
C LEU A 243 -16.42 7.22 5.68
N LEU A 244 -17.15 6.27 5.07
CA LEU A 244 -18.15 6.58 4.03
C LEU A 244 -19.29 7.45 4.57
N ASP A 245 -19.82 7.14 5.75
CA ASP A 245 -20.89 7.90 6.39
C ASP A 245 -20.45 9.34 6.68
N ARG A 246 -19.21 9.50 7.16
CA ARG A 246 -18.64 10.81 7.51
C ARG A 246 -18.34 11.65 6.27
N ILE A 247 -17.77 11.06 5.22
CA ILE A 247 -17.54 11.77 3.95
C ILE A 247 -18.88 12.22 3.35
N ALA A 248 -19.89 11.34 3.33
CA ALA A 248 -21.22 11.69 2.83
C ALA A 248 -21.85 12.83 3.64
N SER A 249 -21.71 12.80 4.97
CA SER A 249 -22.20 13.86 5.87
C SER A 249 -21.52 15.20 5.60
N VAL A 250 -20.18 15.26 5.51
CA VAL A 250 -19.43 16.49 5.22
C VAL A 250 -19.78 17.04 3.84
N ALA A 251 -19.88 16.18 2.83
CA ALA A 251 -20.26 16.59 1.48
C ALA A 251 -21.68 17.18 1.44
N ALA A 252 -22.65 16.53 2.09
CA ALA A 252 -24.05 16.96 2.08
C ALA A 252 -24.32 18.21 2.93
N ASN A 253 -23.68 18.33 4.09
CA ASN A 253 -24.01 19.35 5.08
C ASN A 253 -23.08 20.57 5.03
N GLU A 254 -21.83 20.40 4.62
CA GLU A 254 -20.80 21.45 4.70
C GLU A 254 -20.26 21.88 3.33
N GLY A 255 -20.44 21.07 2.27
CA GLY A 255 -20.01 21.41 0.91
C GLY A 255 -18.50 21.58 0.73
N ARG A 256 -17.69 21.10 1.69
CA ARG A 256 -16.22 21.15 1.69
C ARG A 256 -15.60 19.78 1.49
N ALA A 257 -14.26 19.74 1.38
CA ALA A 257 -13.52 18.49 1.38
C ALA A 257 -13.48 17.83 2.78
N PHE A 258 -13.55 16.51 2.79
CA PHE A 258 -13.21 15.68 3.95
C PHE A 258 -11.69 15.58 4.04
N ASN A 259 -11.10 16.13 5.11
CA ASN A 259 -9.66 16.24 5.26
C ASN A 259 -9.14 15.17 6.23
N VAL A 260 -8.21 14.35 5.73
CA VAL A 260 -7.52 13.30 6.48
C VAL A 260 -6.07 13.69 6.65
N VAL A 261 -5.52 13.62 7.87
CA VAL A 261 -4.09 13.82 8.14
C VAL A 261 -3.51 12.51 8.64
N GLU A 262 -2.49 11.97 7.96
CA GLU A 262 -1.73 10.82 8.44
C GLU A 262 -0.39 11.28 9.01
N LEU A 263 -0.12 10.98 10.28
CA LEU A 263 1.15 11.28 10.95
C LEU A 263 2.10 10.09 10.84
N GLY A 264 3.35 10.36 10.46
CA GLY A 264 4.38 9.33 10.29
C GLY A 264 3.98 8.31 9.22
N ALA A 265 3.55 8.80 8.07
CA ALA A 265 2.96 7.99 7.03
C ALA A 265 3.95 6.99 6.38
N GLY A 266 5.25 7.26 6.42
CA GLY A 266 6.30 6.44 5.79
C GLY A 266 6.01 6.16 4.31
N THR A 267 5.64 4.92 3.99
CA THR A 267 5.23 4.50 2.62
C THR A 267 3.86 5.05 2.18
N ALA A 268 3.09 5.66 3.08
CA ALA A 268 1.72 6.13 2.89
C ALA A 268 0.72 5.02 2.51
N VAL A 269 1.00 3.75 2.85
CA VAL A 269 0.16 2.60 2.50
C VAL A 269 -1.29 2.73 2.98
N VAL A 270 -1.54 3.34 4.14
CA VAL A 270 -2.89 3.52 4.68
C VAL A 270 -3.67 4.53 3.84
N SER A 271 -3.16 5.76 3.69
CA SER A 271 -3.84 6.80 2.89
C SER A 271 -4.01 6.42 1.43
N ILE A 272 -2.98 5.84 0.78
CA ILE A 272 -3.07 5.39 -0.61
C ILE A 272 -4.07 4.22 -0.73
N GLY A 273 -4.02 3.27 0.20
CA GLY A 273 -4.97 2.15 0.25
C GLY A 273 -6.42 2.63 0.38
N LEU A 274 -6.68 3.57 1.28
CA LEU A 274 -8.00 4.17 1.48
C LEU A 274 -8.46 4.98 0.27
N ALA A 275 -7.58 5.80 -0.31
CA ALA A 275 -7.88 6.55 -1.53
C ALA A 275 -8.34 5.60 -2.65
N ARG A 276 -7.58 4.55 -2.93
CA ARG A 276 -7.92 3.55 -3.97
C ARG A 276 -9.18 2.76 -3.61
N TRP A 277 -9.43 2.48 -2.34
CA TRP A 277 -10.64 1.80 -1.90
C TRP A 277 -11.89 2.67 -2.08
N LEU A 278 -11.82 3.97 -1.76
CA LEU A 278 -12.92 4.93 -1.94
C LEU A 278 -13.30 5.13 -3.41
N GLU A 279 -12.33 5.10 -4.34
CA GLU A 279 -12.61 5.14 -5.79
C GLU A 279 -13.40 3.91 -6.27
N GLN A 280 -13.20 2.76 -5.61
CA GLN A 280 -13.83 1.49 -5.96
C GLN A 280 -15.19 1.28 -5.26
N ASN A 281 -15.42 1.99 -4.15
CA ASN A 281 -16.60 1.85 -3.30
C ASN A 281 -17.28 3.22 -3.19
N PRO A 282 -18.07 3.62 -4.20
CA PRO A 282 -18.67 4.94 -4.24
C PRO A 282 -19.64 5.16 -3.08
N LEU A 283 -19.70 6.40 -2.62
CA LEU A 283 -20.57 6.81 -1.51
C LEU A 283 -22.05 6.54 -1.86
N PRO A 284 -22.89 6.23 -0.87
CA PRO A 284 -24.34 6.20 -1.06
C PRO A 284 -24.81 7.63 -1.38
N THR A 285 -25.05 7.97 -2.65
CA THR A 285 -25.48 9.34 -3.03
C THR A 285 -26.95 9.44 -3.42
N ASN A 286 -27.57 10.54 -2.98
CA ASN A 286 -28.66 11.19 -3.69
C ASN A 286 -28.10 11.86 -4.97
N PRO A 287 -28.76 11.75 -6.13
CA PRO A 287 -28.22 12.05 -7.47
C PRO A 287 -27.97 13.52 -7.83
N THR A 288 -27.82 14.45 -6.87
CA THR A 288 -27.66 15.90 -7.16
C THR A 288 -26.25 16.44 -6.84
N GLU A 289 -25.42 16.45 -7.88
CA GLU A 289 -24.63 17.58 -8.44
C GLU A 289 -23.26 18.07 -7.94
N VAL A 290 -22.61 17.54 -6.89
CA VAL A 290 -21.14 17.75 -6.73
C VAL A 290 -20.48 16.49 -6.18
N PRO A 291 -19.43 15.92 -6.84
CA PRO A 291 -18.69 14.80 -6.29
C PRO A 291 -18.06 15.17 -4.95
N ALA A 292 -18.23 14.30 -3.95
CA ALA A 292 -17.59 14.48 -2.65
C ALA A 292 -16.07 14.64 -2.82
N ARG A 293 -15.47 15.57 -2.07
CA ARG A 293 -14.03 15.81 -2.13
C ARG A 293 -13.37 15.19 -0.91
N VAL A 294 -12.27 14.47 -1.11
CA VAL A 294 -11.46 13.91 -0.02
C VAL A 294 -10.01 14.29 -0.26
N THR A 295 -9.35 14.85 0.76
CA THR A 295 -7.94 15.21 0.68
C THR A 295 -7.19 14.53 1.81
N PHE A 296 -6.21 13.71 1.43
CA PHE A 296 -5.30 13.02 2.34
C PHE A 296 -3.98 13.80 2.41
N TYR A 297 -3.69 14.39 3.55
CA TYR A 297 -2.42 15.00 3.87
C TYR A 297 -1.54 13.93 4.50
N VAL A 298 -0.62 13.36 3.71
CA VAL A 298 0.29 12.31 4.16
C VAL A 298 1.57 12.96 4.66
N THR A 299 1.85 12.83 5.96
CA THR A 299 2.88 13.62 6.62
C THR A 299 3.94 12.78 7.29
N ASP A 300 5.18 13.23 7.14
CA ASP A 300 6.37 12.62 7.76
C ASP A 300 7.54 13.62 7.65
N LEU A 301 8.75 13.19 8.00
CA LEU A 301 9.98 13.95 7.77
C LEU A 301 10.32 13.98 6.26
N ASP A 302 11.07 15.00 5.86
CA ASP A 302 11.51 15.22 4.47
C ASP A 302 12.07 13.96 3.76
N PRO A 303 12.90 13.10 4.41
CA PRO A 303 13.42 11.90 3.77
C PRO A 303 12.36 10.91 3.28
N ALA A 304 11.15 10.89 3.85
CA ALA A 304 10.09 9.97 3.48
C ALA A 304 9.27 10.43 2.25
N LEU A 305 9.28 11.73 1.92
CA LEU A 305 8.48 12.27 0.81
C LEU A 305 8.76 11.61 -0.55
N PRO A 306 10.02 11.31 -0.94
CA PRO A 306 10.31 10.64 -2.22
C PRO A 306 9.63 9.28 -2.39
N ILE A 307 9.54 8.47 -1.32
CA ILE A 307 8.89 7.15 -1.40
C ILE A 307 7.36 7.29 -1.47
N MET A 308 6.79 8.31 -0.81
CA MET A 308 5.36 8.63 -0.92
C MET A 308 4.98 9.08 -2.33
N ASP A 309 5.80 9.93 -2.96
CA ASP A 309 5.61 10.39 -4.34
C ASP A 309 5.71 9.21 -5.32
N ALA A 310 6.70 8.34 -5.16
CA ALA A 310 6.80 7.10 -5.93
C ALA A 310 5.54 6.23 -5.78
N ASN A 311 5.05 6.04 -4.56
CA ASN A 311 3.84 5.26 -4.29
C ASN A 311 2.57 5.92 -4.86
N SER A 312 2.49 7.25 -4.87
CA SER A 312 1.39 7.99 -5.50
C SER A 312 1.34 7.70 -7.00
N ARG A 313 2.51 7.74 -7.67
CA ARG A 313 2.65 7.45 -9.11
C ARG A 313 2.32 6.01 -9.46
N TRP A 314 2.78 5.04 -8.65
CA TRP A 314 2.46 3.63 -8.84
C TRP A 314 0.94 3.36 -8.81
N ASN A 315 0.20 4.19 -8.09
CA ASN A 315 -1.25 4.06 -7.92
C ASN A 315 -2.08 5.09 -8.72
N VAL A 316 -1.43 5.89 -9.57
CA VAL A 316 -2.06 6.91 -10.43
C VAL A 316 -2.97 7.84 -9.64
N LEU A 317 -2.54 8.22 -8.44
CA LEU A 317 -3.26 9.18 -7.61
C LEU A 317 -2.86 10.60 -8.01
N VAL A 318 -3.85 11.48 -8.13
CA VAL A 318 -3.62 12.89 -8.42
C VAL A 318 -3.07 13.57 -7.17
N THR A 319 -1.90 14.20 -7.31
CA THR A 319 -1.35 15.08 -6.27
C THR A 319 -1.89 16.50 -6.44
N THR A 320 -1.82 17.32 -5.39
CA THR A 320 -2.19 18.74 -5.49
C THR A 320 -1.36 19.49 -6.53
N GLU A 321 -0.08 19.14 -6.67
CA GLU A 321 0.82 19.74 -7.69
C GLU A 321 0.35 19.45 -9.12
N ASP A 322 -0.15 18.23 -9.38
CA ASP A 322 -0.73 17.85 -10.67
C ASP A 322 -2.03 18.61 -10.99
N ALA A 323 -2.84 18.88 -9.95
CA ALA A 323 -4.09 19.64 -10.08
C ALA A 323 -3.84 21.13 -10.37
N GLU A 324 -2.79 21.72 -9.80
CA GLU A 324 -2.40 23.12 -10.06
C GLU A 324 -1.80 23.29 -11.47
N GLN A 325 -1.02 22.32 -11.96
CA GLN A 325 -0.44 22.36 -13.31
C GLN A 325 -1.45 22.09 -14.44
N SER A 326 -2.53 21.35 -14.15
CA SER A 326 -3.62 21.09 -15.11
C SER A 326 -4.71 22.19 -15.14
N SER A 327 -4.59 23.20 -14.28
CA SER A 327 -5.44 24.38 -14.31
C SER A 327 -5.09 25.22 -15.56
N PRO A 328 -6.05 25.59 -16.43
CA PRO A 328 -5.74 26.47 -17.55
C PRO A 328 -5.27 27.80 -16.98
N SER A 329 -4.04 28.20 -17.28
CA SER A 329 -3.59 29.57 -17.03
C SER A 329 -4.56 30.50 -17.74
N THR A 330 -5.33 31.30 -16.98
CA THR A 330 -6.16 32.38 -17.50
C THR A 330 -5.26 33.51 -17.99
N GLY A 331 -4.55 33.26 -19.08
CA GLY A 331 -3.93 34.29 -19.89
C GLY A 331 -5.01 35.01 -20.67
N LEU A 332 -5.52 36.12 -20.12
CA LEU A 332 -6.17 37.16 -20.90
C LEU A 332 -5.16 37.69 -21.92
N GLY A 333 -5.34 37.35 -23.18
CA GLY A 333 -4.56 37.85 -24.31
C GLY A 333 -5.35 37.67 -25.60
N ASP A 334 -5.90 38.79 -26.07
CA ASP A 334 -6.70 38.93 -27.30
C ASP A 334 -6.05 38.27 -28.52
N SER A 335 -6.84 37.58 -29.37
CA SER A 335 -6.88 37.76 -30.84
C SER A 335 -7.76 36.70 -31.56
N ILE A 336 -8.87 37.19 -32.14
CA ILE A 336 -9.49 36.87 -33.44
C ILE A 336 -9.90 35.40 -33.74
N PRO A 337 -11.19 35.12 -34.06
CA PRO A 337 -11.63 33.80 -34.51
C PRO A 337 -11.38 33.58 -36.01
N PRO A 338 -11.02 32.36 -36.47
CA PRO A 338 -11.15 32.01 -37.88
C PRO A 338 -12.59 31.57 -38.21
N PRO A 339 -13.00 31.64 -39.49
CA PRO A 339 -14.38 31.51 -39.90
C PRO A 339 -14.86 30.04 -39.89
N ASP A 340 -16.17 29.97 -39.72
CA ASP A 340 -17.05 28.81 -39.86
C ASP A 340 -16.82 28.10 -41.21
N ASP A 341 -16.61 26.78 -41.17
CA ASP A 341 -16.83 25.93 -42.33
C ASP A 341 -17.45 24.58 -41.90
N SER A 342 -18.49 24.27 -42.65
CA SER A 342 -19.57 23.33 -42.38
C SER A 342 -19.21 21.84 -42.19
N ALA A 343 -20.10 21.17 -41.45
CA ALA A 343 -20.65 19.84 -41.72
C ALA A 343 -19.74 18.61 -41.63
N TYR A 344 -19.73 17.99 -40.45
CA TYR A 344 -19.91 16.53 -40.33
C TYR A 344 -20.76 16.23 -39.09
N ALA A 345 -22.03 15.87 -39.32
CA ALA A 345 -22.88 15.26 -38.31
C ALA A 345 -22.35 13.86 -38.00
N SER A 346 -21.38 13.77 -37.08
CA SER A 346 -21.05 12.50 -36.43
C SER A 346 -22.00 12.35 -35.25
N SER A 347 -22.81 11.29 -35.28
CA SER A 347 -23.66 10.84 -34.19
C SER A 347 -22.89 10.89 -32.87
N ALA A 348 -23.26 11.82 -31.98
CA ALA A 348 -22.75 11.85 -30.62
C ALA A 348 -23.03 10.48 -29.97
N PRO A 349 -22.06 9.86 -29.28
CA PRO A 349 -22.34 8.67 -28.49
C PRO A 349 -23.46 9.02 -27.49
N LEU A 350 -24.46 8.15 -27.35
CA LEU A 350 -25.42 8.27 -26.26
C LEU A 350 -24.66 8.46 -24.95
N PRO A 351 -25.09 9.39 -24.07
CA PRO A 351 -24.46 9.53 -22.76
C PRO A 351 -24.52 8.18 -22.07
N SER A 352 -23.35 7.66 -21.70
CA SER A 352 -23.26 6.49 -20.83
C SER A 352 -24.10 6.74 -19.58
N PRO A 353 -24.75 5.71 -19.01
CA PRO A 353 -25.57 5.88 -17.81
C PRO A 353 -24.77 6.66 -16.76
N LEU A 354 -25.40 7.68 -16.18
CA LEU A 354 -24.84 8.51 -15.11
C LEU A 354 -24.27 7.60 -14.01
N HIS A 355 -22.98 7.31 -14.08
CA HIS A 355 -22.28 6.74 -12.94
C HIS A 355 -22.42 7.74 -11.79
N PRO A 356 -22.75 7.29 -10.57
CA PRO A 356 -22.73 8.18 -9.41
C PRO A 356 -21.38 8.90 -9.40
N ALA A 357 -21.40 10.22 -9.20
CA ALA A 357 -20.21 11.04 -9.30
C ALA A 357 -19.17 10.53 -8.31
N GLN A 358 -18.08 9.95 -8.81
CA GLN A 358 -17.03 9.38 -7.97
C GLN A 358 -16.40 10.48 -7.11
N PRO A 359 -16.00 10.17 -5.85
CA PRO A 359 -15.36 11.16 -5.02
C PRO A 359 -14.05 11.64 -5.68
N ARG A 360 -13.84 12.96 -5.70
CA ARG A 360 -12.56 13.53 -6.12
C ARG A 360 -11.57 13.40 -4.97
N ILE A 361 -10.61 12.51 -5.14
CA ILE A 361 -9.60 12.20 -4.13
C ILE A 361 -8.27 12.86 -4.51
N THR A 362 -7.58 13.41 -3.52
CA THR A 362 -6.27 14.04 -3.70
C THR A 362 -5.35 13.63 -2.57
N LEU A 363 -4.10 13.26 -2.90
CA LEU A 363 -3.05 13.00 -1.94
C LEU A 363 -2.09 14.19 -1.92
N GLN A 364 -1.74 14.68 -0.73
CA GLN A 364 -0.84 15.81 -0.55
C GLN A 364 0.28 15.41 0.43
N PRO A 365 1.46 15.04 -0.09
CA PRO A 365 2.65 14.86 0.73
C PRO A 365 3.05 16.18 1.39
N LEU A 366 3.39 16.12 2.69
CA LEU A 366 3.80 17.30 3.44
C LEU A 366 4.81 16.96 4.53
N VAL A 367 5.83 17.80 4.68
CA VAL A 367 6.76 17.68 5.82
C VAL A 367 6.05 18.11 7.10
N LEU A 368 6.05 17.22 8.11
CA LEU A 368 5.56 17.51 9.45
C LEU A 368 6.49 16.85 10.48
N ASP A 369 7.33 17.68 11.10
CA ASP A 369 8.14 17.31 12.25
C ASP A 369 7.34 17.57 13.54
N TRP A 370 7.06 16.53 14.32
CA TRP A 370 6.29 16.62 15.56
C TRP A 370 6.94 17.53 16.62
N THR A 371 8.24 17.81 16.49
CA THR A 371 8.98 18.70 17.39
C THR A 371 8.85 20.17 17.03
N GLN A 372 8.22 20.48 15.90
CA GLN A 372 8.04 21.83 15.38
C GLN A 372 6.56 22.26 15.43
N PRO A 373 6.26 23.57 15.35
CA PRO A 373 4.89 24.05 15.18
C PRO A 373 4.22 23.46 13.94
N LEU A 374 2.89 23.27 14.01
CA LEU A 374 2.11 22.75 12.89
C LEU A 374 2.30 23.62 11.63
N PRO A 375 2.60 23.02 10.47
CA PRO A 375 2.80 23.76 9.23
C PRO A 375 1.51 24.47 8.79
N SER A 376 1.65 25.67 8.22
CA SER A 376 0.51 26.47 7.76
C SER A 376 -0.22 25.89 6.56
N SER A 377 0.41 24.98 5.83
CA SER A 377 -0.14 24.25 4.69
C SER A 377 -1.17 23.18 5.09
N LEU A 378 -1.26 22.81 6.37
CA LEU A 378 -2.33 21.93 6.86
C LEU A 378 -3.69 22.62 6.79
N PRO A 379 -4.76 21.86 6.52
CA PRO A 379 -6.10 22.42 6.47
C PRO A 379 -6.51 23.00 7.84
N HIS A 380 -7.42 23.97 7.83
CA HIS A 380 -7.97 24.52 9.06
C HIS A 380 -8.95 23.54 9.74
N GLU A 381 -9.67 22.74 8.95
CA GLU A 381 -10.62 21.75 9.46
C GLU A 381 -10.14 20.34 9.10
N ILE A 382 -9.83 19.52 10.11
CA ILE A 382 -9.45 18.12 9.93
C ILE A 382 -10.59 17.25 10.45
N ASP A 383 -10.95 16.24 9.67
CA ASP A 383 -12.01 15.30 10.04
C ASP A 383 -11.43 14.02 10.66
N LEU A 384 -10.32 13.52 10.11
CA LEU A 384 -9.69 12.29 10.57
C LEU A 384 -8.18 12.47 10.68
N ILE A 385 -7.63 12.11 11.83
CA ILE A 385 -6.19 12.00 12.06
C ILE A 385 -5.88 10.51 12.16
N MET A 386 -4.94 10.01 11.36
CA MET A 386 -4.49 8.63 11.39
C MET A 386 -3.04 8.58 11.87
N VAL A 387 -2.75 7.63 12.74
CA VAL A 387 -1.41 7.34 13.22
C VAL A 387 -1.23 5.83 13.14
N SER A 388 -0.23 5.35 12.41
CA SER A 388 0.05 3.92 12.33
C SER A 388 1.51 3.63 12.67
N ASP A 389 1.71 2.79 13.69
CA ASP A 389 3.01 2.31 14.18
C ASP A 389 4.09 3.35 14.50
N CYS A 390 3.69 4.58 14.83
CA CYS A 390 4.57 5.68 15.23
C CYS A 390 5.10 5.57 16.67
N THR A 391 5.12 4.36 17.25
CA THR A 391 5.34 4.16 18.68
C THR A 391 6.63 3.43 19.00
N TYR A 392 7.51 3.18 18.03
CA TYR A 392 8.77 2.45 18.26
C TYR A 392 9.84 3.24 19.03
N ASN A 393 9.75 4.57 19.09
CA ASN A 393 10.72 5.43 19.78
C ASN A 393 10.05 6.31 20.87
N PRO A 394 10.16 5.93 22.15
CA PRO A 394 9.56 6.67 23.27
C PRO A 394 9.99 8.13 23.40
N THR A 395 11.16 8.50 22.87
CA THR A 395 11.68 9.87 22.91
C THR A 395 10.72 10.87 22.28
N PHE A 396 9.95 10.44 21.27
CA PHE A 396 9.04 11.32 20.52
C PHE A 396 7.60 11.30 21.02
N TYR A 397 7.26 10.50 22.05
CA TYR A 397 5.89 10.44 22.55
C TYR A 397 5.32 11.80 23.01
N PRO A 398 6.07 12.67 23.73
CA PRO A 398 5.55 13.98 24.10
C PRO A 398 5.23 14.85 22.87
N ALA A 399 6.11 14.83 21.87
CA ALA A 399 5.94 15.59 20.63
C ALA A 399 4.74 15.08 19.80
N LEU A 400 4.60 13.75 19.67
CA LEU A 400 3.46 13.12 19.01
C LEU A 400 2.14 13.44 19.73
N ALA A 401 2.10 13.29 21.06
CA ALA A 401 0.92 13.58 21.87
C ALA A 401 0.48 15.05 21.74
N GLN A 402 1.44 15.98 21.79
CA GLN A 402 1.17 17.41 21.60
C GLN A 402 0.67 17.71 20.18
N THR A 403 1.24 17.07 19.16
CA THR A 403 0.79 17.20 17.76
C THR A 403 -0.65 16.72 17.60
N ILE A 404 -0.99 15.54 18.13
CA ILE A 404 -2.36 14.99 18.10
C ILE A 404 -3.33 15.96 18.77
N LEU A 405 -3.00 16.46 19.97
CA LEU A 405 -3.83 17.43 20.67
C LEU A 405 -4.02 18.70 19.84
N SER A 406 -2.94 19.28 19.30
CA SER A 406 -3.01 20.49 18.49
C SER A 406 -3.85 20.32 17.23
N LEU A 407 -3.81 19.16 16.57
CA LEU A 407 -4.63 18.87 15.40
C LEU A 407 -6.12 18.68 15.77
N LEU A 408 -6.41 18.01 16.88
CA LEU A 408 -7.76 17.87 17.41
C LEU A 408 -8.34 19.23 17.83
N THR A 409 -7.59 20.05 18.55
CA THR A 409 -8.01 21.40 18.99
C THR A 409 -8.16 22.39 17.84
N ARG A 410 -7.33 22.27 16.79
CA ARG A 410 -7.43 23.09 15.58
C ARG A 410 -8.75 22.87 14.84
N SER A 411 -9.32 21.68 14.97
CA SER A 411 -10.45 21.21 14.18
C SER A 411 -11.79 21.37 14.92
N LYS A 412 -12.90 21.12 14.22
CA LYS A 412 -14.23 21.08 14.85
C LYS A 412 -14.32 19.91 15.84
N ALA A 413 -15.32 19.97 16.75
CA ALA A 413 -15.61 18.91 17.73
C ALA A 413 -15.87 17.52 17.10
N SER A 414 -16.06 17.42 15.79
CA SER A 414 -16.24 16.17 15.04
C SER A 414 -14.93 15.51 14.58
N ALA A 415 -13.77 16.12 14.82
CA ALA A 415 -12.48 15.54 14.48
C ALA A 415 -12.22 14.28 15.32
N THR A 416 -11.65 13.25 14.68
CA THR A 416 -11.35 11.97 15.34
C THR A 416 -9.91 11.60 15.07
N CYS A 417 -9.19 11.13 16.09
CA CYS A 417 -7.88 10.54 15.91
C CYS A 417 -7.97 9.03 16.09
N VAL A 418 -7.39 8.27 15.16
CA VAL A 418 -7.23 6.83 15.24
C VAL A 418 -5.74 6.49 15.26
N LEU A 419 -5.33 5.71 16.25
CA LEU A 419 -3.95 5.28 16.43
C LEU A 419 -3.91 3.75 16.43
N SER A 420 -3.21 3.17 15.47
CA SER A 420 -2.93 1.73 15.40
C SER A 420 -1.47 1.47 15.75
N LYS A 421 -1.20 0.50 16.62
CA LYS A 421 0.18 0.10 16.96
C LYS A 421 0.26 -1.37 17.34
N LYS A 422 1.43 -1.97 17.09
CA LYS A 422 1.82 -3.27 17.63
C LYS A 422 2.84 -3.04 18.74
N HIS A 423 2.59 -3.61 19.91
CA HIS A 423 3.46 -3.54 21.07
C HIS A 423 4.63 -4.50 20.86
N ARG A 424 5.86 -3.98 20.89
CA ARG A 424 7.09 -4.76 20.71
C ARG A 424 7.98 -4.68 21.95
N HIS A 425 7.91 -3.56 22.66
CA HIS A 425 8.66 -3.34 23.88
C HIS A 425 7.79 -2.72 24.98
N SER A 426 8.05 -3.10 26.22
CA SER A 426 7.35 -2.64 27.43
C SER A 426 7.32 -1.11 27.56
N ASP A 427 8.40 -0.43 27.14
CA ASP A 427 8.53 1.03 27.15
C ASP A 427 7.45 1.73 26.32
N GLU A 428 6.87 1.05 25.32
CA GLU A 428 5.80 1.63 24.50
C GLU A 428 4.50 1.86 25.27
N ARG A 429 4.37 1.30 26.48
CA ARG A 429 3.27 1.61 27.40
C ARG A 429 3.31 3.06 27.88
N GLY A 430 4.50 3.67 27.88
CA GLY A 430 4.69 5.05 28.30
C GLY A 430 3.85 6.04 27.50
N LEU A 431 3.52 5.73 26.24
CA LEU A 431 2.69 6.57 25.38
C LEU A 431 1.34 6.90 26.04
N TRP A 432 0.71 5.92 26.69
CA TRP A 432 -0.61 6.08 27.29
C TRP A 432 -0.61 7.07 28.46
N LEU A 433 0.44 7.06 29.28
CA LEU A 433 0.62 8.02 30.36
C LEU A 433 0.88 9.42 29.81
N ILE A 434 1.63 9.52 28.73
CA ILE A 434 1.97 10.80 28.09
C ILE A 434 0.74 11.43 27.42
N LEU A 435 -0.06 10.65 26.68
CA LEU A 435 -1.34 11.12 26.13
C LEU A 435 -2.25 11.67 27.22
N LYS A 436 -2.41 10.90 28.32
CA LYS A 436 -3.20 11.34 29.47
C LYS A 436 -2.66 12.61 30.11
N GLY A 437 -1.33 12.73 30.20
CA GLY A 437 -0.65 13.91 30.74
C GLY A 437 -0.91 15.20 29.96
N VAL A 438 -1.15 15.11 28.64
CA VAL A 438 -1.51 16.27 27.80
C VAL A 438 -3.02 16.50 27.69
N GLY A 439 -3.85 15.70 28.38
CA GLY A 439 -5.30 15.83 28.33
C GLY A 439 -5.97 15.05 27.19
N LEU A 440 -5.34 13.98 26.70
CA LEU A 440 -5.94 13.03 25.75
C LEU A 440 -6.23 11.70 26.43
N ASP A 441 -7.38 11.09 26.14
CA ASP A 441 -7.68 9.71 26.52
C ASP A 441 -7.86 8.83 25.28
N ARG A 442 -7.99 7.53 25.51
CA ARG A 442 -8.13 6.54 24.43
C ARG A 442 -9.22 5.52 24.72
N ARG A 443 -9.79 4.98 23.66
CA ARG A 443 -10.70 3.85 23.69
C ARG A 443 -10.26 2.80 22.70
N LEU A 444 -10.11 1.54 23.14
CA LEU A 444 -9.81 0.42 22.25
C LEU A 444 -10.98 0.21 21.28
N VAL A 445 -10.67 0.12 19.99
CA VAL A 445 -11.63 -0.10 18.89
C VAL A 445 -11.53 -1.53 18.37
N ASP A 446 -10.31 -2.01 18.14
CA ASP A 446 -10.06 -3.38 17.68
C ASP A 446 -8.71 -3.90 18.22
N GLY A 447 -8.59 -5.21 18.33
CA GLY A 447 -7.41 -5.90 18.84
C GLY A 447 -7.48 -6.28 20.31
N CYS A 448 -6.31 -6.56 20.89
CA CYS A 448 -6.18 -6.99 22.27
C CYS A 448 -5.24 -6.06 23.03
N GLU A 449 -5.76 -5.44 24.07
CA GLU A 449 -4.91 -4.90 25.12
C GLU A 449 -4.25 -6.07 25.86
N HIS A 450 -2.93 -5.95 26.02
CA HIS A 450 -2.03 -6.81 26.77
C HIS A 450 -2.70 -7.87 27.67
N GLN A 451 -2.36 -9.14 27.43
CA GLN A 451 -2.41 -10.17 28.46
C GLN A 451 -0.97 -10.53 28.84
N GLU A 452 -0.68 -10.50 30.15
CA GLU A 452 0.58 -10.99 30.70
C GLU A 452 0.63 -12.50 30.37
N SER A 453 1.50 -12.90 29.45
CA SER A 453 1.67 -14.31 29.11
C SER A 453 2.66 -14.96 30.07
N ASP A 454 2.37 -16.19 30.52
CA ASP A 454 3.25 -16.97 31.43
C ASP A 454 4.66 -17.24 30.85
N ILE A 455 4.87 -16.93 29.56
CA ILE A 455 6.10 -17.16 28.79
C ILE A 455 6.91 -15.88 28.52
N GLY A 456 6.49 -14.73 29.05
CA GLY A 456 7.28 -13.48 28.96
C GLY A 456 7.34 -12.84 27.58
N GLU A 457 6.58 -13.34 26.61
CA GLU A 457 6.41 -12.68 25.31
C GLU A 457 5.27 -11.66 25.40
N GLU A 458 5.64 -10.38 25.34
CA GLU A 458 4.70 -9.25 25.35
C GLU A 458 4.10 -9.06 23.95
N GLN A 459 3.02 -9.78 23.63
CA GLN A 459 2.32 -9.61 22.36
C GLN A 459 0.99 -8.88 22.57
N GLY A 460 0.96 -7.58 22.26
CA GLY A 460 -0.28 -6.79 22.24
C GLY A 460 -0.35 -5.98 20.95
N TRP A 461 -1.52 -5.88 20.35
CA TRP A 461 -1.74 -5.04 19.18
C TRP A 461 -3.15 -4.48 19.24
N GLY A 462 -3.33 -3.29 18.68
CA GLY A 462 -4.66 -2.72 18.65
C GLY A 462 -4.76 -1.47 17.83
N THR A 463 -6.01 -1.04 17.68
CA THR A 463 -6.38 0.25 17.16
C THR A 463 -7.21 0.96 18.22
N TRP A 464 -6.83 2.20 18.53
CA TRP A 464 -7.48 3.03 19.53
C TRP A 464 -8.03 4.30 18.88
N GLU A 465 -9.18 4.74 19.34
CA GLU A 465 -9.66 6.10 19.13
C GLU A 465 -9.06 6.99 20.22
N ILE A 466 -8.47 8.13 19.83
CA ILE A 466 -7.87 9.12 20.73
C ILE A 466 -8.73 10.39 20.73
N PHE A 467 -9.06 10.89 21.92
CA PHE A 467 -9.96 12.03 22.09
C PHE A 467 -9.53 12.93 23.27
N PRO A 468 -9.87 14.24 23.26
CA PRO A 468 -9.62 15.12 24.39
C PRO A 468 -10.43 14.72 25.63
N ILE A 469 -9.83 14.89 26.82
CA ILE A 469 -10.53 14.77 28.10
C ILE A 469 -11.31 16.07 28.34
N ASP A 470 -12.60 15.93 28.66
CA ASP A 470 -13.47 17.05 29.03
C ASP A 470 -13.09 17.75 30.34
#